data_AF-A0A7W7H4Q6-F1
#
_entry.id   AF-A0A7W7H4Q6-F1
#
_cell.length_a   1.000
_cell.length_b   1.000
_cell.length_c   1.000
_cell.angle_alpha   90.00
_cell.angle_beta   90.00
_cell.angle_gamma   90.00
#
_symmetry.space_group_name_H-M   'P 1'
#
loop_
_entity.id
_entity.type
_entity.pdbx_description
1 polymer ?
#
loop_
_entity_poly.entity_id
_entity_poly.type
_entity_poly.pdbx_seq_one_letter_code
_entity_poly.pdbx_strand_id
1 'polypeptide(L)'
;MLLGIARTLAGCVVAGADRAAEDYCPPYWRSSGPLFRQALDLTTELATGRDFLARPLASVTRGQQPAAGYRHLVAALTRYERTHRWSRGCEDLVTSIEASVRMLYFEGIPASLPAPGGAAGTADGLPALHVVIPFRAPRGSLRERNLRACLGALKAQATPSAGVHVTLVESDDQPRHSWARTWVDDYAFQCQTGPFNKSSSVNFGAARAASGRDVICQLDADMIVDPGFVARVRAQAAVSPAFLPYEDVHCLDPLTSAQVVARPTAPPRSVAGYLLRRPPGGCVVVAGELFRAVDGFDTSFSGWGGEDRDFVTRLSTLVPVTRLETTMTHLNHERPSMAKAARFATEDRVAVTQEVD
;
A
#
# COMPACT_ATOMS: atom_id res chain seq x y z
N MET A 1 10.00 -4.16 -9.14
CA MET A 1 10.47 -3.06 -10.06
C MET A 1 11.88 -2.66 -9.69
N LEU A 2 12.84 -2.70 -10.63
CA LEU A 2 14.18 -2.11 -10.43
C LEU A 2 14.10 -0.64 -10.87
N LEU A 3 14.34 0.30 -9.95
CA LEU A 3 14.18 1.74 -10.23
C LEU A 3 15.39 2.33 -10.97
N GLY A 4 16.49 1.58 -10.97
CA GLY A 4 17.81 2.00 -11.45
C GLY A 4 18.54 2.83 -10.39
N ILE A 5 19.88 2.80 -10.46
CA ILE A 5 20.79 3.36 -9.44
C ILE A 5 20.43 4.80 -9.06
N ALA A 6 20.24 5.68 -10.04
CA ALA A 6 19.95 7.09 -9.79
C ALA A 6 18.65 7.33 -8.99
N ARG A 7 17.58 6.60 -9.31
CA ARG A 7 16.29 6.74 -8.59
C ARG A 7 16.34 6.08 -7.23
N THR A 8 16.95 4.90 -7.12
CA THR A 8 17.09 4.19 -5.85
C THR A 8 17.85 5.03 -4.81
N LEU A 9 18.99 5.62 -5.20
CA LEU A 9 19.75 6.52 -4.34
C LEU A 9 18.96 7.78 -3.97
N ALA A 10 18.39 8.48 -4.97
CA ALA A 10 17.62 9.70 -4.72
C ALA A 10 16.41 9.44 -3.80
N GLY A 11 15.69 8.33 -4.00
CA GLY A 11 14.53 7.95 -3.21
C GLY A 11 14.89 7.65 -1.76
N CYS A 12 16.03 6.99 -1.51
CA CYS A 12 16.55 6.76 -0.16
C CYS A 12 16.99 8.04 0.54
N VAL A 13 17.71 8.92 -0.19
CA VAL A 13 18.17 10.20 0.36
C VAL A 13 16.98 11.08 0.74
N VAL A 14 15.96 11.17 -0.11
CA VAL A 14 14.74 11.94 0.18
C VAL A 14 13.98 11.33 1.37
N ALA A 15 13.77 10.01 1.38
CA ALA A 15 13.06 9.35 2.49
C ALA A 15 13.78 9.48 3.84
N GLY A 16 15.12 9.45 3.84
CA GLY A 16 15.92 9.69 5.05
C GLY A 16 15.93 11.14 5.52
N ALA A 17 15.84 12.10 4.60
CA ALA A 17 15.82 13.52 4.91
C ALA A 17 14.44 14.04 5.35
N ASP A 18 13.35 13.44 4.84
CA ASP A 18 11.98 13.83 5.19
C ASP A 18 11.51 13.17 6.50
N ARG A 19 11.42 13.97 7.57
CA ARG A 19 10.90 13.50 8.86
C ARG A 19 9.44 13.09 8.82
N ALA A 20 8.65 13.66 7.91
CA ALA A 20 7.24 13.27 7.74
C ALA A 20 7.09 11.91 7.06
N ALA A 21 8.16 11.36 6.45
CA ALA A 21 8.15 10.01 5.88
C ALA A 21 7.84 8.95 6.95
N GLU A 22 8.32 9.14 8.19
CA GLU A 22 8.06 8.19 9.28
C GLU A 22 6.57 8.01 9.52
N ASP A 23 5.76 9.06 9.41
CA ASP A 23 4.31 8.99 9.65
C ASP A 23 3.58 8.10 8.64
N TYR A 24 4.15 7.82 7.46
CA TYR A 24 3.55 6.90 6.48
C TYR A 24 3.60 5.45 6.94
N CYS A 25 4.76 5.02 7.46
CA CYS A 25 4.96 3.67 7.99
C CYS A 25 6.20 3.64 8.89
N PRO A 26 6.07 3.90 10.21
CA PRO A 26 7.22 4.03 11.10
C PRO A 26 8.11 2.78 11.14
N PRO A 27 7.58 1.54 11.20
CA PRO A 27 8.41 0.36 11.17
C PRO A 27 9.29 0.29 9.91
N TYR A 28 8.76 0.68 8.75
CA TYR A 28 9.46 0.59 7.47
C TYR A 28 10.48 1.71 7.31
N TRP A 29 10.17 2.92 7.77
CA TRP A 29 11.13 4.01 7.80
C TRP A 29 12.31 3.68 8.72
N ARG A 30 12.04 3.19 9.94
CA ARG A 30 13.07 2.82 10.92
C ARG A 30 13.94 1.67 10.43
N SER A 31 13.35 0.60 9.89
CA SER A 31 14.11 -0.54 9.37
C SER A 31 14.97 -0.17 8.16
N SER A 32 14.54 0.82 7.37
CA SER A 32 15.28 1.32 6.20
C SER A 32 16.32 2.39 6.56
N GLY A 33 16.35 2.88 7.81
CA GLY A 33 17.22 3.96 8.27
C GLY A 33 18.72 3.74 8.00
N PRO A 34 19.30 2.55 8.22
CA PRO A 34 20.70 2.28 7.86
C PRO A 34 20.97 2.47 6.36
N LEU A 35 20.05 2.03 5.49
CA LEU A 35 20.17 2.15 4.04
C LEU A 35 20.04 3.62 3.58
N PHE A 36 19.19 4.40 4.23
CA PHE A 36 19.09 5.84 3.97
C PHE A 36 20.40 6.58 4.24
N ARG A 37 21.08 6.24 5.35
CA ARG A 37 22.39 6.80 5.70
C ARG A 37 23.46 6.40 4.69
N GLN A 38 23.54 5.12 4.33
CA GLN A 38 24.50 4.64 3.33
C GLN A 38 24.30 5.31 1.96
N ALA A 39 23.04 5.47 1.53
CA ALA A 39 22.72 6.18 0.29
C ALA A 39 23.12 7.67 0.35
N LEU A 40 22.93 8.33 1.50
CA LEU A 40 23.34 9.72 1.71
C LEU A 40 24.87 9.87 1.71
N ASP A 41 25.58 9.00 2.43
CA ASP A 41 27.04 9.02 2.52
C ASP A 41 27.66 8.83 1.13
N LEU A 42 27.19 7.81 0.38
CA LEU A 42 27.63 7.58 -0.99
C LEU A 42 27.32 8.79 -1.89
N THR A 43 26.10 9.33 -1.83
CA THR A 43 25.72 10.47 -2.68
C THR A 43 26.54 11.73 -2.34
N THR A 44 26.93 11.89 -1.07
CA THR A 44 27.81 12.97 -0.61
C THR A 44 29.24 12.80 -1.13
N GLU A 45 29.77 11.59 -1.11
CA GLU A 45 31.08 11.27 -1.70
C GLU A 45 31.08 11.59 -3.21
N LEU A 46 30.07 11.12 -3.93
CA LEU A 46 29.89 11.40 -5.35
C LEU A 46 29.76 12.91 -5.64
N ALA A 47 29.15 13.67 -4.73
CA ALA A 47 29.00 15.12 -4.86
C ALA A 47 30.31 15.91 -4.62
N THR A 48 31.33 15.30 -4.04
CA THR A 48 32.60 15.97 -3.71
C THR A 48 33.30 16.48 -4.97
N GLY A 49 33.52 17.79 -5.03
CA GLY A 49 34.09 18.47 -6.20
C GLY A 49 33.14 18.57 -7.41
N ARG A 50 31.86 18.23 -7.26
CA ARG A 50 30.87 18.17 -8.36
C ARG A 50 29.62 19.01 -8.05
N ASP A 51 29.70 20.31 -8.31
CA ASP A 51 28.61 21.27 -8.06
C ASP A 51 27.25 20.87 -8.65
N PHE A 52 27.25 20.23 -9.83
CA PHE A 52 26.02 19.80 -10.49
C PHE A 52 25.25 18.72 -9.71
N LEU A 53 25.92 18.00 -8.80
CA LEU A 53 25.33 17.01 -7.91
C LEU A 53 25.20 17.54 -6.48
N ALA A 54 26.18 18.31 -6.01
CA ALA A 54 26.16 18.89 -4.67
C ALA A 54 24.97 19.84 -4.43
N ARG A 55 24.59 20.65 -5.42
CA ARG A 55 23.45 21.59 -5.28
C ARG A 55 22.10 20.86 -5.11
N PRO A 56 21.71 19.91 -5.98
CA PRO A 56 20.49 19.12 -5.77
C PRO A 56 20.50 18.32 -4.45
N LEU A 57 21.65 17.73 -4.07
CA LEU A 57 21.77 17.02 -2.79
C LEU A 57 21.53 17.94 -1.59
N ALA A 58 22.10 19.16 -1.61
CA ALA A 58 21.89 20.15 -0.56
C ALA A 58 20.42 20.60 -0.48
N SER A 59 19.73 20.72 -1.62
CA SER A 59 18.29 21.04 -1.67
C SER A 59 17.45 19.98 -0.95
N VAL A 60 17.79 18.69 -1.11
CA VAL A 60 17.10 17.60 -0.41
C VAL A 60 17.43 17.57 1.07
N THR A 61 18.72 17.66 1.43
CA THR A 61 19.20 17.40 2.80
C THR A 61 19.07 18.59 3.75
N ARG A 62 19.05 19.82 3.22
CA ARG A 62 18.93 21.06 4.02
C ARG A 62 17.62 21.82 3.75
N GLY A 63 16.85 21.39 2.75
CA GLY A 63 15.57 22.01 2.42
C GLY A 63 14.47 21.65 3.43
N GLN A 64 13.43 22.49 3.48
CA GLN A 64 12.24 22.22 4.29
C GLN A 64 11.29 21.20 3.66
N GLN A 65 11.44 20.93 2.36
CA GLN A 65 10.63 19.97 1.60
C GLN A 65 11.54 19.05 0.76
N PRO A 66 12.14 18.01 1.38
CA PRO A 66 13.09 17.13 0.68
C PRO A 66 12.53 16.52 -0.61
N ALA A 67 11.23 16.18 -0.61
CA ALA A 67 10.50 15.66 -1.77
C ALA A 67 10.60 16.55 -3.03
N ALA A 68 10.59 17.88 -2.88
CA ALA A 68 10.69 18.81 -4.00
C ALA A 68 12.06 18.75 -4.71
N GLY A 69 13.11 18.28 -4.00
CA GLY A 69 14.45 18.10 -4.55
C GLY A 69 14.61 16.79 -5.35
N TYR A 70 13.68 15.83 -5.24
CA TYR A 70 13.83 14.49 -5.82
C TYR A 70 14.14 14.50 -7.31
N ARG A 71 13.32 15.18 -8.15
CA ARG A 71 13.53 15.23 -9.61
C ARG A 71 14.90 15.81 -9.98
N HIS A 72 15.34 16.83 -9.25
CA HIS A 72 16.63 17.48 -9.48
C HIS A 72 17.79 16.55 -9.11
N LEU A 73 17.66 15.81 -8.00
CA LEU A 73 18.67 14.85 -7.56
C LEU A 73 18.76 13.65 -8.52
N VAL A 74 17.62 13.11 -8.97
CA VAL A 74 17.59 12.07 -10.01
C VAL A 74 18.27 12.57 -11.28
N ALA A 75 17.93 13.77 -11.77
CA ALA A 75 18.54 14.31 -12.98
C ALA A 75 20.07 14.48 -12.86
N ALA A 76 20.56 14.89 -11.68
CA ALA A 76 21.99 15.02 -11.43
C ALA A 76 22.72 13.67 -11.34
N LEU A 77 22.12 12.66 -10.69
CA LEU A 77 22.66 11.31 -10.64
C LEU A 77 22.64 10.63 -12.01
N THR A 78 21.60 10.83 -12.81
CA THR A 78 21.56 10.37 -14.21
C THR A 78 22.60 11.10 -15.07
N ARG A 79 22.89 12.38 -14.82
CA ARG A 79 24.01 13.07 -15.47
C ARG A 79 25.36 12.47 -15.07
N TYR A 80 25.52 12.12 -13.78
CA TYR A 80 26.72 11.44 -13.29
C TYR A 80 26.94 10.12 -14.04
N GLU A 81 25.91 9.26 -14.12
CA GLU A 81 25.93 7.97 -14.85
C GLU A 81 26.37 8.08 -16.32
N ARG A 82 26.00 9.16 -17.01
CA ARG A 82 26.40 9.36 -18.42
C ARG A 82 27.86 9.79 -18.58
N THR A 83 28.46 10.35 -17.53
CA THR A 83 29.79 10.97 -17.58
C THR A 83 30.83 10.20 -16.77
N HIS A 84 30.39 9.30 -15.91
CA HIS A 84 31.21 8.51 -15.00
C HIS A 84 30.65 7.09 -14.95
N ARG A 85 31.50 6.10 -14.72
CA ARG A 85 31.05 4.73 -14.45
C ARG A 85 30.71 4.61 -12.97
N TRP A 86 29.64 3.88 -12.66
CA TRP A 86 29.37 3.45 -11.29
C TRP A 86 30.51 2.55 -10.81
N SER A 87 30.93 2.75 -9.57
CA SER A 87 31.86 1.80 -8.96
C SER A 87 31.09 0.53 -8.60
N ARG A 88 31.81 -0.60 -8.50
CA ARG A 88 31.21 -1.85 -8.02
C ARG A 88 30.54 -1.69 -6.65
N GLY A 89 31.16 -0.91 -5.75
CA GLY A 89 30.56 -0.60 -4.44
C GLY A 89 29.23 0.14 -4.53
N CYS A 90 29.04 1.02 -5.52
CA CYS A 90 27.74 1.65 -5.79
C CYS A 90 26.70 0.62 -6.23
N GLU A 91 27.07 -0.26 -7.16
CA GLU A 91 26.17 -1.31 -7.69
C GLU A 91 25.77 -2.30 -6.60
N ASP A 92 26.73 -2.73 -5.77
CA ASP A 92 26.50 -3.62 -4.64
C ASP A 92 25.58 -2.97 -3.59
N LEU A 93 25.78 -1.69 -3.27
CA LEU A 93 24.91 -0.96 -2.35
C LEU A 93 23.48 -0.83 -2.91
N VAL A 94 23.32 -0.47 -4.18
CA VAL A 94 21.98 -0.35 -4.78
C VAL A 94 21.26 -1.69 -4.80
N THR A 95 21.98 -2.77 -5.11
CA THR A 95 21.43 -4.14 -5.05
C THR A 95 20.95 -4.47 -3.64
N SER A 96 21.75 -4.13 -2.62
CA SER A 96 21.38 -4.30 -1.21
C SER A 96 20.15 -3.47 -0.82
N ILE A 97 20.09 -2.20 -1.27
CA ILE A 97 18.94 -1.32 -1.07
C ILE A 97 17.69 -1.95 -1.72
N GLU A 98 17.73 -2.33 -3.00
CA GLU A 98 16.56 -2.85 -3.70
C GLU A 98 16.01 -4.14 -3.09
N ALA A 99 16.89 -4.96 -2.50
CA ALA A 99 16.53 -6.18 -1.78
C ALA A 99 15.92 -5.92 -0.39
N SER A 100 16.40 -4.91 0.32
CA SER A 100 16.19 -4.77 1.77
C SER A 100 15.34 -3.57 2.17
N VAL A 101 15.31 -2.52 1.35
CA VAL A 101 14.59 -1.29 1.64
C VAL A 101 13.09 -1.57 1.72
N ARG A 102 12.44 -1.06 2.76
CA ARG A 102 10.99 -1.21 2.96
C ARG A 102 10.22 0.03 2.59
N MET A 103 10.88 1.18 2.53
CA MET A 103 10.27 2.42 2.08
C MET A 103 11.29 3.32 1.38
N LEU A 104 10.88 3.96 0.29
CA LEU A 104 11.66 5.01 -0.39
C LEU A 104 10.72 6.03 -1.03
N TYR A 105 11.19 7.26 -1.25
CA TYR A 105 10.41 8.24 -1.99
C TYR A 105 10.50 7.99 -3.49
N PHE A 106 9.37 8.09 -4.19
CA PHE A 106 9.30 7.95 -5.62
C PHE A 106 8.45 9.04 -6.24
N GLU A 107 8.94 9.59 -7.35
CA GLU A 107 8.14 10.40 -8.24
C GLU A 107 8.43 10.05 -9.71
N GLY A 108 7.38 9.86 -10.48
CA GLY A 108 7.49 9.54 -11.90
C GLY A 108 6.30 8.73 -12.41
N ILE A 109 6.46 8.18 -13.60
CA ILE A 109 5.47 7.27 -14.17
C ILE A 109 5.57 5.96 -13.38
N PRO A 110 4.47 5.45 -12.77
CA PRO A 110 4.48 4.10 -12.21
C PRO A 110 4.98 3.12 -13.26
N ALA A 111 5.70 2.06 -12.89
CA ALA A 111 5.88 0.99 -13.86
C ALA A 111 4.49 0.55 -14.35
N SER A 112 4.37 0.37 -15.65
CA SER A 112 3.15 -0.17 -16.23
C SER A 112 2.81 -1.46 -15.49
N LEU A 113 1.65 -1.48 -14.84
CA LEU A 113 1.05 -2.74 -14.39
C LEU A 113 1.03 -3.65 -15.62
N PRO A 114 1.56 -4.88 -15.55
CA PRO A 114 1.36 -5.81 -16.64
C PRO A 114 -0.13 -5.85 -16.94
N ALA A 115 -0.48 -5.62 -18.22
CA ALA A 115 -1.83 -5.90 -18.68
C ALA A 115 -2.18 -7.32 -18.22
N PRO A 116 -3.43 -7.60 -17.81
CA PRO A 116 -3.80 -8.94 -17.38
C PRO A 116 -3.26 -9.94 -18.41
N GLY A 117 -2.28 -10.76 -18.00
CA GLY A 117 -1.85 -11.89 -18.80
C GLY A 117 -3.12 -12.65 -19.10
N GLY A 118 -3.41 -12.85 -20.39
CA GLY A 118 -4.71 -13.27 -20.90
C GLY A 118 -5.15 -14.62 -20.37
N ALA A 119 -5.55 -14.70 -19.11
CA ALA A 119 -6.41 -15.74 -18.61
C ALA A 119 -7.82 -15.37 -19.08
N ALA A 120 -8.05 -15.57 -20.38
CA ALA A 120 -9.38 -15.69 -20.95
C ALA A 120 -9.98 -17.02 -20.45
N GLY A 121 -10.17 -17.14 -19.14
CA GLY A 121 -11.16 -18.05 -18.59
C GLY A 121 -12.51 -17.43 -18.85
N THR A 122 -13.45 -18.19 -19.39
CA THR A 122 -14.86 -17.78 -19.39
C THR A 122 -15.26 -17.46 -17.95
N ALA A 123 -15.96 -16.34 -17.73
CA ALA A 123 -16.39 -15.90 -16.39
C ALA A 123 -17.17 -16.99 -15.62
N ASP A 124 -17.78 -17.91 -16.38
CA ASP A 124 -18.39 -19.15 -15.91
C ASP A 124 -17.32 -20.12 -15.41
N GLY A 125 -17.01 -20.06 -14.12
CA GLY A 125 -16.13 -21.02 -13.43
C GLY A 125 -15.15 -20.40 -12.44
N LEU A 126 -14.96 -19.08 -12.48
CA LEU A 126 -14.09 -18.40 -11.51
C LEU A 126 -14.77 -18.30 -10.13
N PRO A 127 -14.02 -18.43 -9.01
CA PRO A 127 -14.57 -18.30 -7.67
C PRO A 127 -15.37 -17.01 -7.46
N ALA A 128 -16.41 -17.09 -6.63
CA ALA A 128 -17.13 -15.91 -6.17
C ALA A 128 -16.20 -15.07 -5.26
N LEU A 129 -16.21 -13.76 -5.45
CA LEU A 129 -15.37 -12.80 -4.73
C LEU A 129 -16.22 -11.90 -3.85
N HIS A 130 -15.98 -11.95 -2.54
CA HIS A 130 -16.58 -11.06 -1.56
C HIS A 130 -15.56 -10.00 -1.14
N VAL A 131 -15.74 -8.77 -1.61
CA VAL A 131 -14.92 -7.62 -1.20
C VAL A 131 -15.49 -7.02 0.08
N VAL A 132 -14.70 -6.99 1.14
CA VAL A 132 -15.05 -6.42 2.44
C VAL A 132 -14.24 -5.15 2.67
N ILE A 133 -14.93 -4.01 2.81
CA ILE A 133 -14.32 -2.70 3.04
C ILE A 133 -14.66 -2.22 4.45
N PRO A 134 -13.73 -2.25 5.41
CA PRO A 134 -13.92 -1.67 6.72
C PRO A 134 -13.77 -0.14 6.64
N PHE A 135 -14.67 0.61 7.27
CA PHE A 135 -14.67 2.07 7.16
C PHE A 135 -15.12 2.78 8.45
N ARG A 136 -14.39 3.83 8.81
CA ARG A 136 -14.79 4.84 9.80
C ARG A 136 -14.24 6.19 9.39
N ALA A 137 -15.11 7.20 9.35
CA ALA A 137 -14.68 8.58 9.16
C ALA A 137 -15.76 9.59 9.58
N PRO A 138 -15.41 10.85 9.87
CA PRO A 138 -16.37 11.95 9.86
C PRO A 138 -16.84 12.26 8.42
N ARG A 139 -18.04 12.84 8.29
CA ARG A 139 -18.53 13.36 7.00
C ARG A 139 -17.65 14.53 6.53
N GLY A 140 -17.47 14.64 5.22
CA GLY A 140 -16.66 15.67 4.56
C GLY A 140 -15.14 15.50 4.73
N SER A 141 -14.69 14.40 5.33
CA SER A 141 -13.26 14.13 5.55
C SER A 141 -12.54 13.65 4.28
N LEU A 142 -11.20 13.65 4.31
CA LEU A 142 -10.40 13.03 3.25
C LEU A 142 -10.68 11.52 3.14
N ARG A 143 -10.98 10.85 4.25
CA ARG A 143 -11.35 9.43 4.26
C ARG A 143 -12.67 9.16 3.55
N GLU A 144 -13.70 10.00 3.73
CA GLU A 144 -14.95 9.87 2.95
C GLU A 144 -14.70 10.09 1.44
N ARG A 145 -13.89 11.09 1.09
CA ARG A 145 -13.47 11.33 -0.30
C ARG A 145 -12.77 10.10 -0.88
N ASN A 146 -11.84 9.50 -0.13
CA ASN A 146 -11.09 8.33 -0.57
C ASN A 146 -12.00 7.11 -0.73
N LEU A 147 -12.96 6.89 0.19
CA LEU A 147 -13.97 5.84 0.06
C LEU A 147 -14.75 5.97 -1.25
N ARG A 148 -15.20 7.18 -1.61
CA ARG A 148 -15.91 7.40 -2.88
C ARG A 148 -15.06 7.03 -4.09
N ALA A 149 -13.76 7.34 -4.06
CA ALA A 149 -12.85 6.98 -5.13
C ALA A 149 -12.60 5.46 -5.20
N CYS A 150 -12.41 4.79 -4.05
CA CYS A 150 -12.27 3.34 -3.94
C CYS A 150 -13.51 2.61 -4.50
N LEU A 151 -14.71 3.00 -4.06
CA LEU A 151 -15.97 2.44 -4.56
C LEU A 151 -16.18 2.73 -6.05
N GLY A 152 -15.81 3.93 -6.51
CA GLY A 152 -15.85 4.29 -7.93
C GLY A 152 -14.94 3.40 -8.78
N ALA A 153 -13.73 3.10 -8.29
CA ALA A 153 -12.77 2.21 -8.97
C ALA A 153 -13.26 0.75 -9.02
N LEU A 154 -13.90 0.26 -7.95
CA LEU A 154 -14.56 -1.06 -7.95
C LEU A 154 -15.77 -1.12 -8.89
N LYS A 155 -16.51 -0.02 -9.04
CA LYS A 155 -17.65 0.04 -9.96
C LYS A 155 -17.22 0.13 -11.43
N ALA A 156 -16.00 0.63 -11.69
CA ALA A 156 -15.43 0.82 -13.02
C ALA A 156 -14.61 -0.38 -13.55
N GLN A 157 -14.78 -1.57 -12.97
CA GLN A 157 -14.09 -2.78 -13.41
C GLN A 157 -14.49 -3.16 -14.84
N ALA A 158 -13.53 -3.62 -15.63
CA ALA A 158 -13.73 -3.90 -17.06
C ALA A 158 -14.57 -5.16 -17.31
N THR A 159 -14.65 -6.08 -16.34
CA THR A 159 -15.41 -7.32 -16.42
C THR A 159 -16.71 -7.23 -15.62
N PRO A 160 -17.80 -7.91 -16.07
CA PRO A 160 -19.08 -7.91 -15.35
C PRO A 160 -18.95 -8.34 -13.89
N SER A 161 -19.79 -7.76 -13.03
CA SER A 161 -19.85 -8.02 -11.58
C SER A 161 -20.45 -9.38 -11.20
N ALA A 162 -20.74 -10.26 -12.16
CA ALA A 162 -21.30 -11.58 -11.88
C ALA A 162 -20.32 -12.39 -11.02
N GLY A 163 -20.78 -12.80 -9.83
CA GLY A 163 -19.96 -13.48 -8.83
C GLY A 163 -19.06 -12.56 -8.00
N VAL A 164 -19.33 -11.25 -7.99
CA VAL A 164 -18.67 -10.28 -7.10
C VAL A 164 -19.70 -9.66 -6.17
N HIS A 165 -19.41 -9.63 -4.88
CA HIS A 165 -20.24 -9.00 -3.86
C HIS A 165 -19.39 -8.02 -3.06
N VAL A 166 -19.85 -6.78 -2.89
CA VAL A 166 -19.15 -5.74 -2.13
C VAL A 166 -19.93 -5.42 -0.86
N THR A 167 -19.29 -5.63 0.29
CA THR A 167 -19.80 -5.20 1.60
C THR A 167 -18.96 -4.04 2.13
N LEU A 168 -19.62 -2.90 2.36
CA LEU A 168 -19.05 -1.80 3.14
C LEU A 168 -19.50 -1.94 4.59
N VAL A 169 -18.55 -2.02 5.51
CA VAL A 169 -18.80 -2.04 6.95
C VAL A 169 -18.45 -0.67 7.53
N GLU A 170 -19.45 0.18 7.74
CA GLU A 170 -19.27 1.39 8.52
C GLU A 170 -19.27 1.02 10.00
N SER A 171 -18.16 1.26 10.70
CA SER A 171 -18.08 1.02 12.14
C SER A 171 -17.83 2.30 12.89
N ASP A 172 -18.81 2.79 13.61
CA ASP A 172 -18.75 4.07 14.34
C ASP A 172 -19.81 4.08 15.45
N ASP A 173 -19.90 5.17 16.23
CA ASP A 173 -20.92 5.32 17.27
C ASP A 173 -22.35 5.53 16.71
N GLN A 174 -22.45 6.01 15.46
CA GLN A 174 -23.70 6.18 14.71
C GLN A 174 -23.44 6.10 13.20
N PRO A 175 -24.41 5.69 12.38
CA PRO A 175 -24.23 5.63 10.93
C PRO A 175 -24.20 7.03 10.32
N ARG A 176 -23.17 7.34 9.52
CA ARG A 176 -22.99 8.63 8.84
C ARG A 176 -22.96 8.49 7.31
N HIS A 177 -22.75 7.30 6.78
CA HIS A 177 -22.48 7.05 5.35
C HIS A 177 -23.52 6.14 4.69
N SER A 178 -24.77 6.19 5.14
CA SER A 178 -25.88 5.42 4.56
C SER A 178 -26.11 5.67 3.06
N TRP A 179 -25.59 6.78 2.52
CA TRP A 179 -25.55 7.05 1.07
C TRP A 179 -24.83 5.95 0.28
N ALA A 180 -23.89 5.23 0.90
CA ALA A 180 -23.12 4.17 0.24
C ALA A 180 -23.98 2.95 -0.12
N ARG A 181 -25.19 2.80 0.45
CA ARG A 181 -26.16 1.74 0.09
C ARG A 181 -26.45 1.63 -1.41
N THR A 182 -26.30 2.72 -2.17
CA THR A 182 -26.51 2.73 -3.63
C THR A 182 -25.24 2.46 -4.44
N TRP A 183 -24.11 2.26 -3.76
CA TRP A 183 -22.78 2.06 -4.33
C TRP A 183 -22.24 0.65 -4.11
N VAL A 184 -22.77 -0.07 -3.12
CA VAL A 184 -22.35 -1.43 -2.75
C VAL A 184 -23.54 -2.37 -2.73
N ASP A 185 -23.28 -3.67 -2.80
CA ASP A 185 -24.33 -4.69 -2.72
C ASP A 185 -24.89 -4.80 -1.30
N ASP A 186 -24.03 -4.56 -0.30
CA ASP A 186 -24.41 -4.61 1.10
C ASP A 186 -23.69 -3.53 1.92
N TYR A 187 -24.51 -2.71 2.59
CA TYR A 187 -24.01 -1.74 3.56
C TYR A 187 -24.41 -2.24 4.94
N ALA A 188 -23.40 -2.42 5.78
CA ALA A 188 -23.59 -2.88 7.14
C ALA A 188 -23.05 -1.81 8.11
N PHE A 189 -23.84 -1.50 9.13
CA PHE A 189 -23.40 -0.63 10.21
C PHE A 189 -23.11 -1.47 11.45
N GLN A 190 -21.91 -1.32 12.00
CA GLN A 190 -21.48 -1.94 13.24
C GLN A 190 -21.25 -0.85 14.28
N CYS A 191 -22.08 -0.79 15.32
CA CYS A 191 -21.85 0.16 16.41
C CYS A 191 -20.51 -0.16 17.09
N GLN A 192 -19.60 0.80 17.10
CA GLN A 192 -18.32 0.70 17.79
C GLN A 192 -18.03 2.02 18.51
N THR A 193 -17.67 1.93 19.79
CA THR A 193 -17.19 3.06 20.58
C THR A 193 -15.69 2.94 20.84
N GLY A 194 -15.01 4.06 21.12
CA GLY A 194 -13.55 4.05 21.33
C GLY A 194 -12.74 4.02 20.01
N PRO A 195 -11.46 3.61 20.04
CA PRO A 195 -10.62 3.50 18.85
C PRO A 195 -11.24 2.62 17.76
N PHE A 196 -10.91 2.89 16.49
CA PHE A 196 -11.41 2.09 15.39
C PHE A 196 -10.83 0.68 15.42
N ASN A 197 -11.68 -0.34 15.41
CA ASN A 197 -11.25 -1.72 15.37
C ASN A 197 -11.50 -2.29 13.96
N LYS A 198 -10.49 -2.14 13.09
CA LYS A 198 -10.52 -2.64 11.70
C LYS A 198 -10.74 -4.14 11.66
N SER A 199 -10.04 -4.91 12.50
CA SER A 199 -10.18 -6.37 12.59
C SER A 199 -11.64 -6.81 12.80
N SER A 200 -12.32 -6.19 13.77
CA SER A 200 -13.72 -6.44 14.06
C SER A 200 -14.62 -6.10 12.87
N SER A 201 -14.36 -4.98 12.18
CA SER A 201 -15.12 -4.59 10.99
C SER A 201 -14.93 -5.57 9.83
N VAL A 202 -13.70 -6.05 9.61
CA VAL A 202 -13.41 -7.06 8.57
C VAL A 202 -14.09 -8.38 8.90
N ASN A 203 -13.96 -8.89 10.13
CA ASN A 203 -14.62 -10.12 10.56
C ASN A 203 -16.16 -10.02 10.43
N PHE A 204 -16.73 -8.88 10.83
CA PHE A 204 -18.17 -8.63 10.72
C PHE A 204 -18.65 -8.63 9.26
N GLY A 205 -17.88 -8.03 8.34
CA GLY A 205 -18.17 -8.07 6.91
C GLY A 205 -18.00 -9.47 6.32
N ALA A 206 -16.91 -10.15 6.65
CA ALA A 206 -16.61 -11.52 6.20
C ALA A 206 -17.70 -12.53 6.60
N ALA A 207 -18.29 -12.38 7.78
CA ALA A 207 -19.39 -13.22 8.26
C ALA A 207 -20.68 -13.10 7.41
N ARG A 208 -20.73 -12.12 6.49
CA ARG A 208 -21.87 -11.87 5.60
C ARG A 208 -21.70 -12.52 4.22
N ALA A 209 -20.57 -13.20 3.98
CA ALA A 209 -20.37 -14.03 2.80
C ALA A 209 -21.53 -15.04 2.69
N ALA A 210 -22.08 -15.19 1.48
CA ALA A 210 -23.22 -16.05 1.25
C ALA A 210 -22.85 -17.53 1.37
N SER A 211 -21.59 -17.87 1.10
CA SER A 211 -21.08 -19.23 1.14
C SER A 211 -19.73 -19.31 1.82
N GLY A 212 -19.50 -20.44 2.49
CA GLY A 212 -18.19 -20.76 3.02
C GLY A 212 -17.10 -20.95 1.97
N ARG A 213 -17.48 -21.09 0.69
CA ARG A 213 -16.58 -21.26 -0.46
C ARG A 213 -16.24 -19.94 -1.16
N ASP A 214 -16.77 -18.81 -0.69
CA ASP A 214 -16.46 -17.50 -1.26
C ASP A 214 -15.01 -17.13 -0.96
N VAL A 215 -14.37 -16.42 -1.88
CA VAL A 215 -13.07 -15.81 -1.69
C VAL A 215 -13.28 -14.44 -1.05
N ILE A 216 -12.66 -14.21 0.10
CA ILE A 216 -12.75 -12.95 0.84
C ILE A 216 -11.59 -12.07 0.40
N CYS A 217 -11.90 -10.85 -0.01
CA CYS A 217 -10.94 -9.79 -0.30
C CYS A 217 -11.17 -8.64 0.68
N GLN A 218 -10.35 -8.56 1.72
CA GLN A 218 -10.29 -7.35 2.53
C GLN A 218 -9.65 -6.24 1.68
N LEU A 219 -10.25 -5.06 1.63
CA LEU A 219 -9.76 -3.90 0.89
C LEU A 219 -9.95 -2.63 1.72
N ASP A 220 -8.87 -1.92 2.01
CA ASP A 220 -8.96 -0.65 2.73
C ASP A 220 -9.61 0.45 1.87
N ALA A 221 -10.38 1.32 2.51
CA ALA A 221 -11.25 2.31 1.86
C ALA A 221 -10.51 3.44 1.12
N ASP A 222 -9.18 3.47 1.16
CA ASP A 222 -8.30 4.42 0.51
C ASP A 222 -7.37 3.78 -0.52
N MET A 223 -7.59 2.51 -0.83
CA MET A 223 -6.90 1.80 -1.91
C MET A 223 -7.63 2.01 -3.24
N ILE A 224 -6.88 2.36 -4.28
CA ILE A 224 -7.38 2.48 -5.65
C ILE A 224 -6.93 1.27 -6.46
N VAL A 225 -7.92 0.55 -6.98
CA VAL A 225 -7.76 -0.61 -7.85
C VAL A 225 -7.83 -0.20 -9.32
N ASP A 226 -7.04 -0.83 -10.18
CA ASP A 226 -7.13 -0.62 -11.62
C ASP A 226 -8.32 -1.38 -12.25
N PRO A 227 -8.71 -1.10 -13.50
CA PRO A 227 -9.88 -1.71 -14.13
C PRO A 227 -9.83 -3.23 -14.30
N GLY A 228 -8.64 -3.85 -14.23
CA GLY A 228 -8.46 -5.30 -14.34
C GLY A 228 -8.36 -6.03 -13.00
N PHE A 229 -8.49 -5.34 -11.87
CA PHE A 229 -8.27 -5.90 -10.54
C PHE A 229 -9.15 -7.12 -10.24
N VAL A 230 -10.47 -7.02 -10.41
CA VAL A 230 -11.41 -8.10 -10.10
C VAL A 230 -11.11 -9.36 -10.91
N ALA A 231 -10.88 -9.21 -12.21
CA ALA A 231 -10.57 -10.34 -13.08
C ALA A 231 -9.27 -11.03 -12.65
N ARG A 232 -8.20 -10.25 -12.36
CA ARG A 232 -6.93 -10.81 -11.90
C ARG A 232 -7.05 -11.50 -10.54
N VAL A 233 -7.76 -10.89 -9.59
CA VAL A 233 -7.98 -11.47 -8.25
C VAL A 233 -8.74 -12.79 -8.34
N ARG A 234 -9.82 -12.85 -9.11
CA ARG A 234 -10.60 -14.09 -9.27
C ARG A 234 -9.81 -15.19 -9.98
N ALA A 235 -9.04 -14.84 -11.01
CA ALA A 235 -8.16 -15.79 -11.70
C ALA A 235 -7.07 -16.34 -10.76
N GLN A 236 -6.43 -15.46 -9.97
CA GLN A 236 -5.43 -15.87 -8.99
C GLN A 236 -6.03 -16.74 -7.89
N ALA A 237 -7.23 -16.42 -7.42
CA ALA A 237 -7.91 -17.18 -6.38
C ALA A 237 -8.31 -18.60 -6.82
N ALA A 238 -8.38 -18.87 -8.12
CA ALA A 238 -8.60 -20.22 -8.64
C ALA A 238 -7.39 -21.15 -8.45
N VAL A 239 -6.18 -20.58 -8.27
CA VAL A 239 -4.93 -21.34 -8.16
C VAL A 239 -4.16 -21.09 -6.87
N SER A 240 -4.56 -20.09 -6.09
CA SER A 240 -3.91 -19.72 -4.83
C SER A 240 -4.96 -19.35 -3.77
N PRO A 241 -4.99 -20.07 -2.64
CA PRO A 241 -6.04 -19.88 -1.64
C PRO A 241 -5.77 -18.68 -0.72
N ALA A 242 -4.58 -18.08 -0.78
CA ALA A 242 -4.21 -16.90 0.00
C ALA A 242 -3.10 -16.10 -0.72
N PHE A 243 -3.33 -14.80 -0.93
CA PHE A 243 -2.36 -13.92 -1.57
C PHE A 243 -2.65 -12.44 -1.31
N LEU A 244 -1.62 -11.60 -1.45
CA LEU A 244 -1.82 -10.16 -1.62
C LEU A 244 -1.83 -9.88 -3.13
N PRO A 245 -2.83 -9.14 -3.65
CA PRO A 245 -2.96 -8.89 -5.09
C PRO A 245 -1.92 -7.87 -5.61
N TYR A 246 -0.86 -7.63 -4.84
CA TYR A 246 0.19 -6.67 -5.10
C TYR A 246 1.46 -7.04 -4.33
N GLU A 247 2.58 -6.50 -4.80
CA GLU A 247 3.87 -6.61 -4.15
C GLU A 247 4.18 -5.33 -3.38
N ASP A 248 3.99 -4.18 -4.02
CA ASP A 248 4.31 -2.88 -3.46
C ASP A 248 3.09 -1.95 -3.39
N VAL A 249 3.18 -0.88 -2.59
CA VAL A 249 2.14 0.15 -2.50
C VAL A 249 2.75 1.53 -2.68
N HIS A 250 2.22 2.31 -3.63
CA HIS A 250 2.47 3.74 -3.74
C HIS A 250 1.52 4.51 -2.83
N CYS A 251 2.01 4.92 -1.66
CA CYS A 251 1.34 5.87 -0.80
C CYS A 251 1.52 7.28 -1.37
N LEU A 252 0.48 7.77 -2.04
CA LEU A 252 0.51 9.04 -2.74
C LEU A 252 0.60 10.22 -1.77
N ASP A 253 1.21 11.30 -2.24
CA ASP A 253 1.17 12.59 -1.58
C ASP A 253 -0.23 13.25 -1.71
N PRO A 254 -0.51 14.36 -1.00
CA PRO A 254 -1.81 15.01 -1.03
C PRO A 254 -2.24 15.50 -2.43
N LEU A 255 -1.30 16.04 -3.22
CA LEU A 255 -1.59 16.63 -4.53
C LEU A 255 -1.93 15.55 -5.55
N THR A 256 -1.11 14.51 -5.63
CA THR A 256 -1.31 13.35 -6.51
C THR A 256 -2.58 12.60 -6.13
N SER A 257 -2.86 12.45 -4.82
CA SER A 257 -4.12 11.85 -4.37
C SER A 257 -5.34 12.62 -4.88
N ALA A 258 -5.32 13.96 -4.81
CA ALA A 258 -6.41 14.79 -5.32
C ALA A 258 -6.59 14.63 -6.84
N GLN A 259 -5.49 14.49 -7.59
CA GLN A 259 -5.53 14.25 -9.04
C GLN A 259 -6.13 12.89 -9.39
N VAL A 260 -5.75 11.82 -8.66
CA VAL A 260 -6.31 10.47 -8.84
C VAL A 260 -7.80 10.45 -8.52
N VAL A 261 -8.21 11.07 -7.40
CA VAL A 261 -9.64 11.18 -7.03
C VAL A 261 -10.46 11.91 -8.09
N ALA A 262 -9.90 12.95 -8.73
CA ALA A 262 -10.58 13.68 -9.79
C ALA A 262 -10.75 12.86 -11.09
N ARG A 263 -10.01 11.76 -11.25
CA ARG A 263 -9.99 10.91 -12.46
C ARG A 263 -9.81 9.43 -12.10
N PRO A 264 -10.75 8.81 -11.36
CA PRO A 264 -10.56 7.48 -10.78
C PRO A 264 -10.39 6.36 -11.81
N THR A 265 -10.84 6.59 -13.06
CA THR A 265 -10.78 5.61 -14.15
C THR A 265 -9.60 5.80 -15.10
N ALA A 266 -8.80 6.86 -14.93
CA ALA A 266 -7.63 7.11 -15.75
C ALA A 266 -6.36 6.88 -14.93
N PRO A 267 -5.37 6.13 -15.46
CA PRO A 267 -4.10 5.98 -14.76
C PRO A 267 -3.45 7.35 -14.57
N PRO A 268 -2.86 7.63 -13.39
CA PRO A 268 -2.14 8.88 -13.18
C PRO A 268 -0.97 8.97 -14.17
N ARG A 269 -0.79 10.15 -14.78
CA ARG A 269 0.34 10.41 -15.70
C ARG A 269 1.69 10.35 -14.98
N SER A 270 1.69 10.63 -13.68
CA SER A 270 2.82 10.53 -12.78
C SER A 270 2.25 10.34 -11.39
N VAL A 271 2.95 9.58 -10.56
CA VAL A 271 2.70 9.49 -9.12
C VAL A 271 3.84 10.15 -8.36
N ALA A 272 3.54 10.70 -7.19
CA ALA A 272 4.52 11.19 -6.23
C ALA A 272 4.12 10.73 -4.83
N GLY A 273 5.10 10.31 -4.03
CA GLY A 273 4.89 9.86 -2.66
C GLY A 273 5.88 8.79 -2.23
N TYR A 274 5.47 7.95 -1.28
CA TYR A 274 6.31 6.89 -0.73
C TYR A 274 5.94 5.54 -1.33
N LEU A 275 6.93 4.82 -1.84
CA LEU A 275 6.81 3.43 -2.26
C LEU A 275 7.11 2.55 -1.05
N LEU A 276 6.10 1.86 -0.54
CA LEU A 276 6.25 0.81 0.47
C LEU A 276 6.49 -0.53 -0.22
N ARG A 277 7.55 -1.23 0.17
CA ARG A 277 7.94 -2.51 -0.42
C ARG A 277 7.43 -3.68 0.41
N ARG A 278 6.61 -4.54 -0.20
CA ARG A 278 6.03 -5.74 0.45
C ARG A 278 5.26 -5.45 1.76
N PRO A 279 4.39 -4.41 1.85
CA PRO A 279 3.55 -4.22 3.03
C PRO A 279 2.56 -5.38 3.20
N PRO A 280 2.19 -5.78 4.44
CA PRO A 280 1.36 -6.96 4.69
C PRO A 280 -0.16 -6.70 4.58
N GLY A 281 -0.60 -5.46 4.31
CA GLY A 281 -1.97 -5.01 4.59
C GLY A 281 -2.64 -4.20 3.50
N GLY A 282 -3.75 -3.54 3.79
CA GLY A 282 -4.46 -2.73 2.80
C GLY A 282 -5.28 -3.51 1.76
N CYS A 283 -4.79 -4.66 1.30
CA CYS A 283 -5.58 -5.62 0.54
C CYS A 283 -5.05 -7.04 0.70
N VAL A 284 -5.88 -7.95 1.21
CA VAL A 284 -5.55 -9.37 1.38
C VAL A 284 -6.69 -10.22 0.85
N VAL A 285 -6.35 -11.22 0.05
CA VAL A 285 -7.29 -12.16 -0.56
C VAL A 285 -7.07 -13.56 0.01
N VAL A 286 -8.14 -14.21 0.44
CA VAL A 286 -8.09 -15.51 1.09
C VAL A 286 -9.37 -16.31 0.85
N ALA A 287 -9.25 -17.62 0.70
CA ALA A 287 -10.40 -18.52 0.66
C ALA A 287 -11.18 -18.43 1.98
N GLY A 288 -12.51 -18.36 1.91
CA GLY A 288 -13.35 -18.18 3.09
C GLY A 288 -13.22 -19.29 4.14
N GLU A 289 -12.91 -20.51 3.72
CA GLU A 289 -12.59 -21.62 4.63
C GLU A 289 -11.28 -21.40 5.40
N LEU A 290 -10.24 -20.86 4.74
CA LEU A 290 -8.98 -20.52 5.40
C LEU A 290 -9.15 -19.33 6.33
N PHE A 291 -9.92 -18.32 5.94
CA PHE A 291 -10.24 -17.18 6.81
C PHE A 291 -10.84 -17.67 8.14
N ARG A 292 -11.77 -18.64 8.09
CA ARG A 292 -12.33 -19.26 9.30
C ARG A 292 -11.34 -20.15 10.03
N ALA A 293 -10.50 -20.90 9.30
CA ALA A 293 -9.49 -21.78 9.90
C ALA A 293 -8.45 -21.00 10.72
N VAL A 294 -8.16 -19.75 10.34
CA VAL A 294 -7.30 -18.84 11.11
C VAL A 294 -8.08 -17.96 12.11
N ASP A 295 -9.38 -18.20 12.32
CA ASP A 295 -10.23 -17.39 13.21
C ASP A 295 -10.31 -15.89 12.85
N GLY A 296 -10.20 -15.58 11.56
CA GLY A 296 -10.25 -14.21 11.05
C GLY A 296 -9.11 -13.31 11.56
N PHE A 297 -9.37 -12.00 11.62
CA PHE A 297 -8.44 -11.01 12.18
C PHE A 297 -8.57 -10.96 13.70
N ASP A 298 -7.45 -10.83 14.42
CA ASP A 298 -7.49 -10.68 15.88
C ASP A 298 -8.11 -9.31 16.24
N THR A 299 -9.23 -9.36 16.96
CA THR A 299 -9.98 -8.17 17.39
C THR A 299 -9.38 -7.48 18.62
N SER A 300 -8.31 -8.02 19.21
CA SER A 300 -7.54 -7.32 20.23
C SER A 300 -6.85 -6.06 19.67
N PHE A 301 -6.50 -6.07 18.38
CA PHE A 301 -5.95 -4.90 17.69
C PHE A 301 -7.01 -3.82 17.52
N SER A 302 -6.77 -2.65 18.12
CA SER A 302 -7.63 -1.48 17.99
C SER A 302 -6.81 -0.21 17.77
N GLY A 303 -7.40 0.80 17.14
CA GLY A 303 -6.68 2.00 16.73
C GLY A 303 -5.94 1.79 15.41
N TRP A 304 -4.61 1.74 15.44
CA TRP A 304 -3.79 1.70 14.22
C TRP A 304 -2.63 0.73 14.34
N GLY A 305 -2.55 -0.21 13.40
CA GLY A 305 -1.37 -1.03 13.12
C GLY A 305 -1.35 -2.39 13.82
N GLY A 306 -0.66 -3.34 13.18
CA GLY A 306 -0.39 -4.68 13.68
C GLY A 306 -1.31 -5.76 13.11
N GLU A 307 -2.58 -5.43 12.87
CA GLU A 307 -3.62 -6.40 12.53
C GLU A 307 -3.39 -7.13 11.20
N ASP A 308 -2.97 -6.41 10.17
CA ASP A 308 -2.69 -7.02 8.86
C ASP A 308 -1.47 -7.95 8.93
N ARG A 309 -0.45 -7.57 9.71
CA ARG A 309 0.75 -8.40 9.91
C ARG A 309 0.41 -9.67 10.68
N ASP A 310 -0.33 -9.56 11.77
CA ASP A 310 -0.81 -10.70 12.54
C ASP A 310 -1.58 -11.68 11.63
N PHE A 311 -2.57 -11.18 10.92
CA PHE A 311 -3.42 -11.99 10.04
C PHE A 311 -2.59 -12.72 8.97
N VAL A 312 -1.74 -12.01 8.24
CA VAL A 312 -0.89 -12.63 7.20
C VAL A 312 0.11 -13.62 7.81
N THR A 313 0.67 -13.32 8.98
CA THR A 313 1.61 -14.22 9.66
C THR A 313 0.93 -15.53 10.05
N ARG A 314 -0.23 -15.48 10.71
CA ARG A 314 -1.01 -16.68 11.04
C ARG A 314 -1.44 -17.44 9.79
N LEU A 315 -1.88 -16.74 8.75
CA LEU A 315 -2.24 -17.36 7.48
C LEU A 315 -1.07 -18.09 6.82
N SER A 316 0.14 -17.52 6.87
CA SER A 316 1.36 -18.14 6.33
C SER A 316 1.80 -19.42 7.04
N THR A 317 1.31 -19.68 8.26
CA THR A 317 1.55 -20.96 8.95
C THR A 317 0.74 -22.12 8.38
N LEU A 318 -0.35 -21.83 7.66
CA LEU A 318 -1.23 -22.84 7.06
C LEU A 318 -0.96 -23.05 5.57
N VAL A 319 -0.72 -21.97 4.83
CA VAL A 319 -0.49 -22.00 3.38
C VAL A 319 0.51 -20.92 2.96
N PRO A 320 1.23 -21.08 1.84
CA PRO A 320 2.01 -20.00 1.25
C PRO A 320 1.13 -18.80 0.91
N VAL A 321 1.50 -17.61 1.39
CA VAL A 321 0.84 -16.35 1.04
C VAL A 321 1.64 -15.67 -0.05
N THR A 322 1.18 -15.77 -1.30
CA THR A 322 1.90 -15.22 -2.46
C THR A 322 1.60 -13.73 -2.66
N ARG A 323 2.40 -13.06 -3.48
CA ARG A 323 2.21 -11.67 -3.89
C ARG A 323 2.18 -11.60 -5.41
N LEU A 324 1.28 -10.81 -5.97
CA LEU A 324 1.32 -10.50 -7.40
C LEU A 324 2.30 -9.35 -7.64
N GLU A 325 3.10 -9.42 -8.70
CA GLU A 325 4.07 -8.38 -9.11
C GLU A 325 3.36 -7.13 -9.66
N THR A 326 2.58 -6.48 -8.81
CA THR A 326 1.86 -5.25 -9.09
C THR A 326 2.11 -4.23 -8.00
N THR A 327 1.83 -2.96 -8.30
CA THR A 327 1.91 -1.89 -7.31
C THR A 327 0.53 -1.26 -7.15
N MET A 328 -0.02 -1.34 -5.94
CA MET A 328 -1.29 -0.69 -5.62
C MET A 328 -1.11 0.77 -5.25
N THR A 329 -2.19 1.54 -5.38
CA THR A 329 -2.22 2.95 -5.04
C THR A 329 -2.96 3.14 -3.72
N HIS A 330 -2.34 3.84 -2.77
CA HIS A 330 -2.95 4.23 -1.50
C HIS A 330 -3.07 5.75 -1.45
N LEU A 331 -4.29 6.25 -1.30
CA LEU A 331 -4.57 7.68 -1.26
C LEU A 331 -4.13 8.30 0.08
N ASN A 332 -3.63 9.53 0.02
CA ASN A 332 -3.32 10.28 1.22
C ASN A 332 -4.58 10.55 2.05
N HIS A 333 -4.46 10.38 3.36
CA HIS A 333 -5.47 10.72 4.36
C HIS A 333 -4.79 11.17 5.66
N GLU A 334 -5.57 11.68 6.62
CA GLU A 334 -5.05 12.05 7.93
C GLU A 334 -4.61 10.81 8.69
N ARG A 335 -3.38 10.86 9.23
CA ARG A 335 -2.82 9.79 10.06
C ARG A 335 -2.84 10.25 11.52
N PRO A 336 -3.23 9.39 12.48
CA PRO A 336 -3.09 9.73 13.88
C PRO A 336 -1.60 9.93 14.20
N SER A 337 -1.28 10.84 15.12
CA SER A 337 0.08 10.95 15.65
C SER A 337 0.53 9.59 16.19
N MET A 338 1.67 9.09 15.72
CA MET A 338 2.14 7.74 16.07
C MET A 338 2.47 7.59 17.56
N ALA A 339 2.88 8.68 18.23
CA ALA A 339 3.04 8.72 19.69
C ALA A 339 1.72 8.49 20.45
N LYS A 340 0.58 8.78 19.82
CA LYS A 340 -0.77 8.49 20.33
C LYS A 340 -1.28 7.13 19.81
N ALA A 341 -0.95 6.74 18.58
CA ALA A 341 -1.36 5.46 17.99
C ALA A 341 -0.77 4.25 18.72
N ALA A 342 0.52 4.32 19.11
CA ALA A 342 1.20 3.25 19.84
C ALA A 342 0.63 2.97 21.23
N ARG A 343 -0.17 3.89 21.82
CA ARG A 343 -0.89 3.64 23.07
C ARG A 343 -2.13 2.77 22.90
N PHE A 344 -2.63 2.64 21.67
CA PHE A 344 -3.85 1.88 21.34
C PHE A 344 -3.55 0.61 20.54
N ALA A 345 -2.43 0.56 19.80
CA ALA A 345 -1.89 -0.69 19.29
C ALA A 345 -1.57 -1.59 20.48
N THR A 346 -2.31 -2.69 20.62
CA THR A 346 -2.03 -3.72 21.62
C THR A 346 -0.58 -4.20 21.43
N GLU A 347 0.17 -4.10 22.54
CA GLU A 347 1.51 -4.65 22.80
C GLU A 347 2.25 -5.27 21.59
N ASP A 348 2.88 -4.42 20.75
CA ASP A 348 3.97 -4.84 19.86
C ASP A 348 5.20 -5.16 20.75
N ARG A 349 5.10 -6.25 21.52
CA ARG A 349 6.03 -6.63 22.59
C ARG A 349 7.29 -7.33 22.09
N VAL A 350 7.48 -7.48 20.78
CA VAL A 350 8.68 -8.11 20.23
C VAL A 350 9.16 -7.40 18.98
N ALA A 351 10.24 -6.65 19.18
CA ALA A 351 11.37 -6.41 18.29
C ALA A 351 11.19 -6.46 16.76
N VAL A 352 11.66 -5.36 16.15
CA VAL A 352 12.40 -5.33 14.88
C VAL A 352 13.29 -6.58 14.72
N THR A 353 12.93 -7.48 13.79
CA THR A 353 13.69 -8.56 13.09
C THR A 353 12.66 -9.61 12.65
N GLN A 354 12.59 -10.23 11.47
CA GLN A 354 13.45 -10.49 10.31
C GLN A 354 12.48 -10.93 9.18
N GLU A 355 12.76 -10.60 7.92
CA GLU A 355 13.01 -11.60 6.86
C GLU A 355 12.25 -12.92 7.05
N VAL A 356 11.19 -13.08 6.25
CA VAL A 356 10.72 -14.41 5.85
C VAL A 356 11.53 -14.74 4.61
N ASP A 357 12.38 -15.76 4.73
CA ASP A 357 13.18 -16.35 3.65
C ASP A 357 12.33 -16.75 2.43
#